data_AF-A0A2P9AVK3-F1
#
_entry.id   AF-A0A2P9AVK3-F1
#
_cell.length_a   1.000
_cell.length_b   1.000
_cell.length_c   1.000
_cell.angle_alpha   90.00
_cell.angle_beta   90.00
_cell.angle_gamma   90.00
#
_symmetry.space_group_name_H-M   'P 1'
#
loop_
_entity.id
_entity.type
_entity.pdbx_description
1 polymer ?
#
loop_
_entity_poly.entity_id
_entity_poly.type
_entity_poly.pdbx_seq_one_letter_code
_entity_poly.pdbx_strand_id
1 'polypeptide(L)'
;MTNENTLTGKDTLTGNDTGELSGFAALGITGALLKATHGAGFTDPKPIQAQAIPPQLEGRDIFGIAQTGSGKTAAFALPILSKIIALGTKRRPKTARALILAPTRELAVQIEEMIKLLAKGAHVSTALVLGGVSRFSQVKKIAPGVDILIATPGRLTDLVREGDLVLADTKWLVLDEGDRMLDMGFINDVKRIARATAPDRQTVLFSATMPAEIAELAKGLLKNPIRVEVAPHGTAAAEIVQGVVFARTKQKRQVLSTMLVDEAMKSVIIFSRTKHGADRVTKDLERDGFKAAVIHGNKSQNARQKALNDFREGSVRILVATDIAARGIDVPGISHVVNFDLPDEAESYVHRIGRTGRNGMDGIAITLCDPSENSKLRQVERIIRTKLPIVADHLGSPDPQRNPAEKNERSFEPANDRNGRRDGRRPGGQNNGFGKKRFGEAFAGERKPEGAKPFKGNNKRRFGGKRPAARAA
;
A
#
# COMPACT_ATOMS: atom_id res chain seq x y z
N MET A 1 -41.73 75.65 8.92
CA MET A 1 -41.11 76.37 7.80
C MET A 1 -40.71 75.35 6.76
N THR A 2 -40.89 75.69 5.47
CA THR A 2 -40.38 75.02 4.25
C THR A 2 -40.67 73.52 4.02
N ASN A 3 -41.35 73.27 2.89
CA ASN A 3 -41.41 72.00 2.14
C ASN A 3 -39.97 71.62 1.63
N GLU A 4 -39.68 70.56 0.86
CA GLU A 4 -40.43 69.93 -0.23
C GLU A 4 -39.69 68.68 -0.79
N ASN A 5 -40.40 67.76 -1.46
CA ASN A 5 -39.90 66.82 -2.51
C ASN A 5 -38.78 65.79 -2.15
N THR A 6 -38.65 64.60 -2.78
CA THR A 6 -39.33 64.00 -3.96
C THR A 6 -39.33 62.46 -3.86
N LEU A 7 -40.36 61.78 -4.40
CA LEU A 7 -40.18 60.42 -4.93
C LEU A 7 -39.84 60.49 -6.42
N THR A 8 -38.71 59.89 -6.84
CA THR A 8 -38.54 59.24 -8.16
C THR A 8 -37.34 58.30 -8.06
N GLY A 9 -37.51 57.04 -8.44
CA GLY A 9 -36.47 56.01 -8.25
C GLY A 9 -35.50 55.86 -9.43
N LYS A 10 -34.60 54.90 -9.29
CA LYS A 10 -33.97 54.17 -10.40
C LYS A 10 -33.47 52.81 -9.91
N ASP A 11 -33.81 51.76 -10.62
CA ASP A 11 -33.09 50.50 -10.55
C ASP A 11 -31.61 50.73 -10.87
N THR A 12 -30.71 50.10 -10.13
CA THR A 12 -29.35 49.82 -10.62
C THR A 12 -28.78 48.58 -9.97
N LEU A 13 -29.17 47.43 -10.53
CA LEU A 13 -28.54 46.13 -10.33
C LEU A 13 -27.09 46.17 -10.89
N THR A 14 -26.12 46.63 -10.10
CA THR A 14 -24.68 46.49 -10.43
C THR A 14 -23.83 46.21 -9.18
N GLY A 15 -24.19 45.16 -8.44
CA GLY A 15 -23.34 44.55 -7.42
C GLY A 15 -22.66 43.30 -7.98
N ASN A 16 -21.76 43.47 -8.95
CA ASN A 16 -21.01 42.36 -9.53
C ASN A 16 -19.86 42.00 -8.58
N ASP A 17 -20.19 41.28 -7.50
CA ASP A 17 -19.23 40.85 -6.47
C ASP A 17 -18.41 39.66 -6.99
N THR A 18 -17.58 39.92 -8.00
CA THR A 18 -16.57 38.98 -8.51
C THR A 18 -15.40 38.92 -7.55
N GLY A 19 -15.65 38.41 -6.34
CA GLY A 19 -14.59 38.07 -5.40
C GLY A 19 -13.65 37.07 -6.06
N GLU A 20 -12.35 37.40 -6.08
CA GLU A 20 -11.33 36.56 -6.71
C GLU A 20 -11.36 35.15 -6.10
N LEU A 21 -11.64 34.15 -6.92
CA LEU A 21 -11.60 32.76 -6.50
C LEU A 21 -10.16 32.41 -6.13
N SER A 22 -9.95 32.05 -4.87
CA SER A 22 -8.63 31.72 -4.31
C SER A 22 -8.52 30.24 -3.93
N GLY A 23 -7.29 29.76 -3.68
CA GLY A 23 -7.01 28.39 -3.26
C GLY A 23 -7.62 27.32 -4.19
N PHE A 24 -8.29 26.33 -3.62
CA PHE A 24 -8.96 25.26 -4.38
C PHE A 24 -10.19 25.72 -5.17
N ALA A 25 -10.82 26.85 -4.80
CA ALA A 25 -11.95 27.40 -5.55
C ALA A 25 -11.51 27.92 -6.93
N ALA A 26 -10.31 28.53 -7.00
CA ALA A 26 -9.66 28.95 -8.24
C ALA A 26 -9.44 27.78 -9.22
N LEU A 27 -9.25 26.56 -8.69
CA LEU A 27 -9.04 25.34 -9.48
C LEU A 27 -10.36 24.66 -9.90
N GLY A 28 -11.52 25.28 -9.67
CA GLY A 28 -12.83 24.74 -10.03
C GLY A 28 -13.41 23.72 -9.05
N ILE A 29 -12.88 23.61 -7.82
CA ILE A 29 -13.47 22.79 -6.76
C ILE A 29 -14.49 23.61 -5.98
N THR A 30 -15.73 23.13 -5.89
CA THR A 30 -16.87 23.92 -5.39
C THR A 30 -17.75 23.16 -4.39
N GLY A 31 -18.69 23.87 -3.77
CA GLY A 31 -19.76 23.30 -2.95
C GLY A 31 -19.29 22.46 -1.76
N ALA A 32 -19.97 21.32 -1.53
CA ALA A 32 -19.66 20.42 -0.42
C ALA A 32 -18.22 19.87 -0.47
N LEU A 33 -17.67 19.67 -1.68
CA LEU A 33 -16.31 19.17 -1.87
C LEU A 33 -15.26 20.20 -1.46
N LEU A 34 -15.47 21.48 -1.80
CA LEU A 34 -14.61 22.58 -1.34
C LEU A 34 -14.65 22.71 0.20
N LYS A 35 -15.86 22.65 0.79
CA LYS A 35 -16.04 22.68 2.25
C LYS A 35 -15.34 21.51 2.95
N ALA A 36 -15.41 20.31 2.39
CA ALA A 36 -14.71 19.14 2.92
C ALA A 36 -13.18 19.26 2.77
N THR A 37 -12.71 19.82 1.66
CA THR A 37 -11.28 20.10 1.39
C THR A 37 -10.70 21.05 2.44
N HIS A 38 -11.33 22.20 2.69
CA HIS A 38 -10.92 23.12 3.75
C HIS A 38 -11.07 22.50 5.16
N GLY A 39 -12.16 21.78 5.42
CA GLY A 39 -12.37 21.06 6.69
C GLY A 39 -11.39 19.91 6.94
N ALA A 40 -10.63 19.51 5.92
CA ALA A 40 -9.53 18.54 5.99
C ALA A 40 -8.15 19.21 6.14
N GLY A 41 -8.09 20.55 6.29
CA GLY A 41 -6.86 21.32 6.45
C GLY A 41 -6.17 21.74 5.15
N PHE A 42 -6.82 21.56 3.99
CA PHE A 42 -6.29 21.99 2.70
C PHE A 42 -6.75 23.42 2.41
N THR A 43 -5.89 24.41 2.62
CA THR A 43 -6.12 25.82 2.25
C THR A 43 -5.61 26.08 0.83
N ASP A 44 -4.32 25.86 0.63
CA ASP A 44 -3.58 26.27 -0.56
C ASP A 44 -3.17 25.06 -1.41
N PRO A 45 -3.42 25.07 -2.72
CA PRO A 45 -3.08 23.94 -3.57
C PRO A 45 -1.57 23.85 -3.79
N LYS A 46 -1.00 22.66 -3.54
CA LYS A 46 0.40 22.36 -3.88
C LYS A 46 0.62 22.42 -5.40
N PRO A 47 1.85 22.63 -5.91
CA PRO A 47 2.10 22.77 -7.34
C PRO A 47 1.53 21.63 -8.22
N ILE A 48 1.57 20.38 -7.73
CA ILE A 48 1.02 19.21 -8.45
C ILE A 48 -0.51 19.26 -8.54
N GLN A 49 -1.18 19.89 -7.57
CA GLN A 49 -2.64 20.05 -7.52
C GLN A 49 -3.06 21.20 -8.44
N ALA A 50 -2.38 22.35 -8.34
CA ALA A 50 -2.65 23.51 -9.20
C ALA A 50 -2.52 23.19 -10.70
N GLN A 51 -1.53 22.39 -11.09
CA GLN A 51 -1.28 22.04 -12.49
C GLN A 51 -2.12 20.84 -13.00
N ALA A 52 -2.53 19.90 -12.12
CA ALA A 52 -3.27 18.71 -12.54
C ALA A 52 -4.80 18.84 -12.43
N ILE A 53 -5.32 19.57 -11.42
CA ILE A 53 -6.76 19.61 -11.13
C ILE A 53 -7.57 20.22 -12.29
N PRO A 54 -7.24 21.41 -12.85
CA PRO A 54 -8.00 22.01 -13.94
C PRO A 54 -8.09 21.12 -15.21
N PRO A 55 -6.98 20.65 -15.83
CA PRO A 55 -7.08 19.80 -17.02
C PRO A 55 -7.75 18.45 -16.71
N GLN A 56 -7.65 17.93 -15.48
CA GLN A 56 -8.37 16.72 -15.11
C GLN A 56 -9.88 16.97 -14.98
N LEU A 57 -10.32 18.14 -14.52
CA LEU A 57 -11.74 18.54 -14.56
C LEU A 57 -12.26 18.71 -16.00
N GLU A 58 -11.42 19.09 -16.95
CA GLU A 58 -11.74 19.12 -18.39
C GLU A 58 -11.83 17.73 -19.04
N GLY A 59 -11.44 16.66 -18.34
CA GLY A 59 -11.45 15.30 -18.87
C GLY A 59 -10.16 14.89 -19.60
N ARG A 60 -9.08 15.68 -19.49
CA ARG A 60 -7.76 15.35 -20.06
C ARG A 60 -7.06 14.27 -19.25
N ASP A 61 -6.33 13.38 -19.92
CA ASP A 61 -5.41 12.46 -19.25
C ASP A 61 -4.25 13.24 -18.63
N ILE A 62 -3.71 12.74 -17.51
CA ILE A 62 -2.62 13.38 -16.77
C ILE A 62 -1.45 12.42 -16.64
N PHE A 63 -0.25 12.88 -16.95
CA PHE A 63 1.01 12.21 -16.61
C PHE A 63 1.78 13.07 -15.60
N GLY A 64 1.66 12.74 -14.32
CA GLY A 64 2.32 13.47 -13.25
C GLY A 64 3.64 12.82 -12.81
N ILE A 65 4.69 13.63 -12.74
CA ILE A 65 5.98 13.25 -12.16
C ILE A 65 6.12 14.02 -10.85
N ALA A 66 5.98 13.30 -9.73
CA ALA A 66 6.07 13.87 -8.39
C ALA A 66 6.29 12.80 -7.32
N GLN A 67 7.17 13.12 -6.37
CA GLN A 67 7.49 12.26 -5.21
C GLN A 67 6.31 12.15 -4.22
N THR A 68 6.37 11.19 -3.30
CA THR A 68 5.40 11.06 -2.19
C THR A 68 5.38 12.36 -1.33
N GLY A 69 4.23 12.72 -0.75
CA GLY A 69 4.07 13.95 0.05
C GLY A 69 3.79 15.24 -0.74
N SER A 70 4.05 15.24 -2.05
CA SER A 70 3.76 16.37 -2.96
C SER A 70 2.27 16.72 -3.10
N GLY A 71 1.34 15.85 -2.67
CA GLY A 71 -0.10 16.10 -2.69
C GLY A 71 -0.88 15.39 -3.81
N LYS A 72 -0.26 14.45 -4.54
CA LYS A 72 -0.84 13.65 -5.63
C LYS A 72 -2.25 13.11 -5.36
N THR A 73 -2.50 12.56 -4.16
CA THR A 73 -3.78 11.93 -3.81
C THR A 73 -4.96 12.90 -3.94
N ALA A 74 -4.84 14.12 -3.41
CA ALA A 74 -5.87 15.13 -3.59
C ALA A 74 -5.93 15.66 -5.03
N ALA A 75 -4.79 15.72 -5.74
CA ALA A 75 -4.73 16.15 -7.13
C ALA A 75 -5.59 15.26 -8.05
N PHE A 76 -5.56 13.93 -7.90
CA PHE A 76 -6.46 13.05 -8.66
C PHE A 76 -7.84 12.87 -8.02
N ALA A 77 -7.95 12.89 -6.69
CA ALA A 77 -9.21 12.58 -6.02
C ALA A 77 -10.24 13.69 -6.17
N LEU A 78 -9.84 14.96 -6.09
CA LEU A 78 -10.78 16.08 -6.14
C LEU A 78 -11.53 16.17 -7.49
N PRO A 79 -10.88 16.08 -8.67
CA PRO A 79 -11.59 16.03 -9.95
C PRO A 79 -12.51 14.81 -10.09
N ILE A 80 -12.06 13.63 -9.66
CA ILE A 80 -12.87 12.39 -9.72
C ILE A 80 -14.10 12.49 -8.83
N LEU A 81 -13.94 12.98 -7.59
CA LEU A 81 -15.05 13.22 -6.66
C LEU A 81 -16.04 14.23 -7.21
N SER A 82 -15.56 15.35 -7.77
CA SER A 82 -16.40 16.38 -8.41
C SER A 82 -17.27 15.78 -9.52
N LYS A 83 -16.69 15.01 -10.44
CA LYS A 83 -17.44 14.33 -11.51
C LYS A 83 -18.40 13.27 -10.97
N ILE A 84 -17.99 12.44 -10.02
CA ILE A 84 -18.83 11.38 -9.43
C ILE A 84 -20.05 11.96 -8.71
N ILE A 85 -19.87 13.03 -7.93
CA ILE A 85 -20.96 13.71 -7.21
C ILE A 85 -21.96 14.30 -8.21
N ALA A 86 -21.47 14.88 -9.32
CA ALA A 86 -22.30 15.45 -10.38
C ALA A 86 -23.09 14.40 -11.20
N LEU A 87 -22.74 13.11 -11.17
CA LEU A 87 -23.41 12.09 -11.99
C LEU A 87 -24.88 11.87 -11.62
N GLY A 88 -25.28 12.06 -10.37
CA GLY A 88 -26.67 11.87 -9.87
C GLY A 88 -27.29 10.46 -10.00
N THR A 89 -26.67 9.54 -10.74
CA THR A 89 -27.21 8.23 -11.10
C THR A 89 -26.94 7.16 -10.03
N LYS A 90 -27.69 6.05 -10.06
CA LYS A 90 -27.41 4.87 -9.24
C LYS A 90 -26.18 4.09 -9.76
N ARG A 91 -25.46 3.46 -8.84
CA ARG A 91 -24.36 2.51 -9.14
C ARG A 91 -24.93 1.22 -9.74
N ARG A 92 -24.18 0.57 -10.64
CA ARG A 92 -24.54 -0.76 -11.17
C ARG A 92 -23.93 -1.87 -10.31
N PRO A 93 -24.67 -2.98 -10.05
CA PRO A 93 -24.14 -4.10 -9.27
C PRO A 93 -22.82 -4.63 -9.82
N LYS A 94 -21.88 -5.00 -8.93
CA LYS A 94 -20.52 -5.48 -9.27
C LYS A 94 -19.66 -4.52 -10.13
N THR A 95 -19.95 -3.21 -10.17
CA THR A 95 -19.15 -2.24 -10.94
C THR A 95 -18.43 -1.22 -10.05
N ALA A 96 -17.41 -0.56 -10.61
CA ALA A 96 -16.76 0.62 -10.05
C ALA A 96 -16.72 1.75 -11.11
N ARG A 97 -17.08 2.98 -10.73
CA ARG A 97 -17.04 4.14 -11.65
C ARG A 97 -15.62 4.68 -11.82
N ALA A 98 -14.87 4.76 -10.72
CA ALA A 98 -13.44 5.06 -10.71
C ALA A 98 -12.67 3.89 -10.10
N LEU A 99 -11.48 3.65 -10.64
CA LEU A 99 -10.51 2.67 -10.15
C LEU A 99 -9.17 3.35 -9.89
N ILE A 100 -8.63 3.15 -8.70
CA ILE A 100 -7.31 3.64 -8.31
C ILE A 100 -6.42 2.43 -7.98
N LEU A 101 -5.36 2.26 -8.75
CA LEU A 101 -4.34 1.24 -8.56
C LEU A 101 -3.20 1.79 -7.73
N ALA A 102 -2.84 1.06 -6.68
CA ALA A 102 -1.68 1.34 -5.84
C ALA A 102 -0.79 0.08 -5.69
N PRO A 103 0.55 0.20 -5.68
CA PRO A 103 1.47 -0.94 -5.58
C PRO A 103 1.34 -1.73 -4.28
N THR A 104 0.95 -1.11 -3.15
CA THR A 104 0.83 -1.80 -1.85
C THR A 104 -0.47 -1.53 -1.13
N ARG A 105 -0.77 -2.44 -0.19
CA ARG A 105 -1.96 -2.43 0.64
C ARG A 105 -2.01 -1.19 1.53
N GLU A 106 -0.87 -0.77 2.04
CA GLU A 106 -0.73 0.37 2.95
C GLU A 106 -1.07 1.68 2.24
N LEU A 107 -0.54 1.88 1.02
CA LEU A 107 -0.86 3.04 0.19
C LEU A 107 -2.33 3.03 -0.26
N ALA A 108 -2.88 1.86 -0.61
CA ALA A 108 -4.31 1.75 -0.95
C ALA A 108 -5.24 2.15 0.21
N VAL A 109 -4.90 1.80 1.45
CA VAL A 109 -5.63 2.23 2.66
C VAL A 109 -5.52 3.74 2.85
N GLN A 110 -4.32 4.32 2.78
CA GLN A 110 -4.09 5.77 2.89
C GLN A 110 -4.88 6.57 1.84
N ILE A 111 -4.94 6.07 0.60
CA ILE A 111 -5.73 6.67 -0.47
C ILE A 111 -7.23 6.61 -0.15
N GLU A 112 -7.76 5.49 0.36
CA GLU A 112 -9.17 5.41 0.76
C GLU A 112 -9.50 6.35 1.94
N GLU A 113 -8.62 6.43 2.94
CA GLU A 113 -8.76 7.35 4.09
C GLU A 113 -8.82 8.81 3.64
N MET A 114 -7.90 9.22 2.75
CA MET A 114 -7.88 10.56 2.15
C MET A 114 -9.15 10.82 1.32
N ILE A 115 -9.62 9.85 0.53
CA ILE A 115 -10.85 9.99 -0.27
C ILE A 115 -12.08 10.14 0.63
N LYS A 116 -12.18 9.37 1.72
CA LYS A 116 -13.27 9.52 2.71
C LYS A 116 -13.24 10.88 3.40
N LEU A 117 -12.04 11.40 3.68
CA LEU A 117 -11.84 12.72 4.27
C LEU A 117 -12.28 13.84 3.31
N LEU A 118 -11.83 13.81 2.06
CA LEU A 118 -12.22 14.79 1.03
C LEU A 118 -13.68 14.66 0.59
N ALA A 119 -14.28 13.47 0.66
CA ALA A 119 -15.70 13.23 0.36
C ALA A 119 -16.64 13.43 1.56
N LYS A 120 -16.16 13.99 2.69
CA LYS A 120 -16.95 14.14 3.92
C LYS A 120 -18.22 14.98 3.68
N GLY A 121 -19.39 14.36 3.86
CA GLY A 121 -20.69 14.98 3.60
C GLY A 121 -21.27 14.70 2.21
N ALA A 122 -20.54 14.00 1.33
CA ALA A 122 -21.06 13.49 0.06
C ALA A 122 -21.40 11.99 0.17
N HIS A 123 -22.43 11.55 -0.56
CA HIS A 123 -22.86 10.14 -0.60
C HIS A 123 -22.01 9.28 -1.57
N VAL A 124 -20.69 9.23 -1.34
CA VAL A 124 -19.73 8.46 -2.14
C VAL A 124 -19.43 7.11 -1.50
N SER A 125 -19.56 6.02 -2.26
CA SER A 125 -19.26 4.66 -1.80
C SER A 125 -17.88 4.20 -2.22
N THR A 126 -17.00 3.89 -1.25
CA THR A 126 -15.67 3.31 -1.50
C THR A 126 -15.60 1.80 -1.21
N ALA A 127 -14.60 1.13 -1.78
CA ALA A 127 -14.15 -0.19 -1.35
C ALA A 127 -12.65 -0.40 -1.60
N LEU A 128 -12.06 -1.30 -0.81
CA LEU A 128 -10.67 -1.77 -0.92
C LEU A 128 -10.62 -3.19 -1.51
N VAL A 129 -9.71 -3.43 -2.47
CA VAL A 129 -9.44 -4.75 -3.06
C VAL A 129 -7.96 -5.10 -2.94
N LEU A 130 -7.63 -5.87 -1.91
CA LEU A 130 -6.26 -6.06 -1.42
C LEU A 130 -5.92 -7.54 -1.27
N GLY A 131 -4.68 -7.93 -1.58
CA GLY A 131 -4.16 -9.26 -1.22
C GLY A 131 -4.21 -9.50 0.30
N GLY A 132 -4.22 -10.76 0.75
CA GLY A 132 -4.12 -11.09 2.19
C GLY A 132 -5.26 -10.59 3.09
N VAL A 133 -6.45 -10.32 2.54
CA VAL A 133 -7.74 -10.22 3.24
C VAL A 133 -8.76 -11.17 2.59
N SER A 134 -9.83 -11.51 3.32
CA SER A 134 -10.90 -12.40 2.88
C SER A 134 -11.52 -11.96 1.56
N ARG A 135 -11.48 -12.82 0.53
CA ARG A 135 -12.10 -12.55 -0.78
C ARG A 135 -13.59 -12.23 -0.62
N PHE A 136 -14.29 -13.07 0.13
CA PHE A 136 -15.74 -12.98 0.34
C PHE A 136 -16.19 -11.62 0.88
N SER A 137 -15.45 -11.02 1.83
CA SER A 137 -15.83 -9.71 2.38
C SER A 137 -15.71 -8.58 1.36
N GLN A 138 -14.69 -8.61 0.49
CA GLN A 138 -14.52 -7.65 -0.60
C GLN A 138 -15.63 -7.80 -1.65
N VAL A 139 -15.89 -9.02 -2.10
CA VAL A 139 -16.97 -9.32 -3.08
C VAL A 139 -18.32 -8.86 -2.54
N LYS A 140 -18.64 -9.16 -1.27
CA LYS A 140 -19.87 -8.70 -0.60
C LYS A 140 -19.97 -7.17 -0.53
N LYS A 141 -18.86 -6.47 -0.30
CA LYS A 141 -18.81 -4.99 -0.27
C LYS A 141 -18.99 -4.36 -1.66
N ILE A 142 -18.54 -5.04 -2.72
CA ILE A 142 -18.58 -4.60 -4.12
C ILE A 142 -19.90 -4.98 -4.82
N ALA A 143 -20.59 -6.02 -4.36
CA ALA A 143 -21.83 -6.52 -4.94
C ALA A 143 -22.89 -5.44 -5.32
N PRO A 144 -23.22 -4.44 -4.48
CA PRO A 144 -24.17 -3.37 -4.85
C PRO A 144 -23.61 -2.32 -5.84
N GLY A 145 -22.33 -2.40 -6.20
CA GLY A 145 -21.60 -1.38 -6.94
C GLY A 145 -20.99 -0.31 -6.03
N VAL A 146 -19.86 0.25 -6.45
CA VAL A 146 -19.14 1.32 -5.74
C VAL A 146 -18.84 2.49 -6.68
N ASP A 147 -18.63 3.66 -6.09
CA ASP A 147 -18.24 4.85 -6.85
C ASP A 147 -16.73 4.82 -7.10
N ILE A 148 -15.95 4.55 -6.05
CA ILE A 148 -14.49 4.49 -6.12
C ILE A 148 -14.00 3.15 -5.57
N LEU A 149 -13.22 2.44 -6.36
CA LEU A 149 -12.51 1.22 -5.97
C LEU A 149 -11.01 1.52 -5.87
N ILE A 150 -10.40 1.20 -4.73
CA ILE A 150 -8.95 1.31 -4.55
C ILE A 150 -8.37 -0.09 -4.39
N ALA A 151 -7.36 -0.45 -5.20
CA ALA A 151 -6.93 -1.84 -5.34
C ALA A 151 -5.43 -2.03 -5.54
N THR A 152 -4.92 -3.17 -5.09
CA THR A 152 -3.61 -3.70 -5.51
C THR A 152 -3.79 -4.58 -6.76
N PRO A 153 -2.98 -4.42 -7.83
CA PRO A 153 -3.20 -5.06 -9.13
C PRO A 153 -3.52 -6.57 -9.08
N GLY A 154 -2.66 -7.39 -8.45
CA GLY A 154 -2.83 -8.85 -8.46
C GLY A 154 -4.19 -9.35 -7.96
N ARG A 155 -4.64 -8.86 -6.79
CA ARG A 155 -5.97 -9.23 -6.26
C ARG A 155 -7.11 -8.71 -7.15
N LEU A 156 -6.95 -7.57 -7.80
CA LEU A 156 -7.96 -7.05 -8.72
C LEU A 156 -8.08 -7.93 -9.96
N THR A 157 -6.95 -8.34 -10.55
CA THR A 157 -6.92 -9.28 -11.67
C THR A 157 -7.71 -10.56 -11.36
N ASP A 158 -7.57 -11.12 -10.16
CA ASP A 158 -8.32 -12.31 -9.73
C ASP A 158 -9.85 -12.07 -9.64
N LEU A 159 -10.29 -10.94 -9.08
CA LEU A 159 -11.73 -10.61 -9.00
C LEU A 159 -12.37 -10.39 -10.37
N VAL A 160 -11.64 -9.73 -11.28
CA VAL A 160 -12.11 -9.46 -12.65
C VAL A 160 -12.14 -10.74 -13.48
N ARG A 161 -11.10 -11.60 -13.39
CA ARG A 161 -11.03 -12.89 -14.11
C ARG A 161 -12.19 -13.82 -13.76
N GLU A 162 -12.64 -13.81 -12.50
CA GLU A 162 -13.69 -14.70 -12.01
C GLU A 162 -15.10 -14.09 -12.08
N GLY A 163 -15.26 -12.87 -12.62
CA GLY A 163 -16.58 -12.23 -12.77
C GLY A 163 -17.23 -11.73 -11.47
N ASP A 164 -16.43 -11.56 -10.40
CA ASP A 164 -16.87 -10.94 -9.15
C ASP A 164 -16.98 -9.41 -9.28
N LEU A 165 -16.21 -8.82 -10.19
CA LEU A 165 -16.16 -7.39 -10.49
C LEU A 165 -16.09 -7.16 -12.02
N VAL A 166 -16.88 -6.20 -12.52
CA VAL A 166 -16.88 -5.77 -13.92
C VAL A 166 -16.38 -4.33 -14.01
N LEU A 167 -15.34 -4.11 -14.80
CA LEU A 167 -14.68 -2.80 -14.98
C LEU A 167 -15.13 -2.03 -16.23
N ALA A 168 -15.99 -2.60 -17.08
CA ALA A 168 -16.41 -1.98 -18.35
C ALA A 168 -17.04 -0.58 -18.19
N ASP A 169 -17.54 -0.26 -17.00
CA ASP A 169 -18.15 1.03 -16.64
C ASP A 169 -17.20 1.99 -15.90
N THR A 170 -15.93 1.60 -15.72
CA THR A 170 -14.90 2.40 -15.06
C THR A 170 -14.41 3.49 -16.01
N LYS A 171 -14.90 4.72 -15.79
CA LYS A 171 -14.60 5.93 -16.59
C LYS A 171 -13.37 6.71 -16.11
N TRP A 172 -12.90 6.43 -14.90
CA TRP A 172 -11.67 7.03 -14.34
C TRP A 172 -10.71 5.93 -13.89
N LEU A 173 -9.50 5.93 -14.43
CA LEU A 173 -8.42 5.03 -14.04
C LEU A 173 -7.24 5.85 -13.51
N VAL A 174 -6.80 5.57 -12.29
CA VAL A 174 -5.61 6.17 -11.69
C VAL A 174 -4.57 5.09 -11.41
N LEU A 175 -3.31 5.36 -11.76
CA LEU A 175 -2.14 4.59 -11.37
C LEU A 175 -1.29 5.51 -10.49
N ASP A 176 -1.20 5.26 -9.18
CA ASP A 176 -0.28 5.98 -8.29
C ASP A 176 0.96 5.13 -7.97
N GLU A 177 2.12 5.77 -7.97
CA GLU A 177 3.45 5.14 -7.90
C GLU A 177 3.63 4.05 -8.98
N GLY A 178 3.47 4.47 -10.24
CA GLY A 178 3.57 3.61 -11.43
C GLY A 178 4.94 2.91 -11.57
N ASP A 179 6.03 3.64 -11.34
CA ASP A 179 7.39 3.09 -11.20
C ASP A 179 7.47 1.98 -10.15
N ARG A 180 6.87 2.18 -8.98
CA ARG A 180 6.87 1.13 -7.96
C ARG A 180 5.97 -0.07 -8.32
N MET A 181 4.99 0.11 -9.21
CA MET A 181 4.27 -1.02 -9.83
C MET A 181 5.13 -1.75 -10.89
N LEU A 182 6.10 -1.08 -11.53
CA LEU A 182 7.14 -1.72 -12.35
C LEU A 182 8.07 -2.58 -11.50
N ASP A 183 8.64 -2.02 -10.43
CA ASP A 183 9.56 -2.73 -9.52
C ASP A 183 8.95 -4.01 -8.93
N MET A 184 7.64 -4.01 -8.71
CA MET A 184 6.88 -5.14 -8.17
C MET A 184 6.36 -6.11 -9.25
N GLY A 185 6.69 -5.88 -10.54
CA GLY A 185 6.31 -6.75 -11.66
C GLY A 185 4.85 -6.64 -12.11
N PHE A 186 4.07 -5.67 -11.62
CA PHE A 186 2.63 -5.57 -11.87
C PHE A 186 2.25 -5.01 -13.25
N ILE A 187 3.21 -4.62 -14.09
CA ILE A 187 2.94 -4.03 -15.43
C ILE A 187 1.97 -4.85 -16.27
N ASN A 188 2.10 -6.18 -16.27
CA ASN A 188 1.23 -7.06 -17.06
C ASN A 188 -0.21 -7.12 -16.50
N ASP A 189 -0.36 -7.07 -15.17
CA ASP A 189 -1.66 -6.96 -14.51
C ASP A 189 -2.29 -5.60 -14.79
N VAL A 190 -1.54 -4.50 -14.61
CA VAL A 190 -1.98 -3.13 -14.90
C VAL A 190 -2.47 -3.00 -16.35
N LYS A 191 -1.71 -3.51 -17.33
CA LYS A 191 -2.11 -3.53 -18.75
C LYS A 191 -3.36 -4.38 -19.00
N ARG A 192 -3.55 -5.50 -18.28
CA ARG A 192 -4.76 -6.34 -18.36
C ARG A 192 -5.98 -5.65 -17.77
N ILE A 193 -5.82 -5.05 -16.59
CA ILE A 193 -6.86 -4.27 -15.89
C ILE A 193 -7.31 -3.10 -16.74
N ALA A 194 -6.38 -2.31 -17.29
CA ALA A 194 -6.72 -1.17 -18.14
C ALA A 194 -7.52 -1.58 -19.40
N ARG A 195 -7.23 -2.73 -20.02
CA ARG A 195 -8.04 -3.26 -21.13
C ARG A 195 -9.45 -3.72 -20.72
N ALA A 196 -9.69 -3.97 -19.44
CA ALA A 196 -11.02 -4.31 -18.91
C ALA A 196 -11.84 -3.08 -18.47
N THR A 197 -11.22 -1.89 -18.40
CA THR A 197 -11.90 -0.62 -18.11
C THR A 197 -12.58 -0.03 -19.36
N ALA A 198 -13.37 1.04 -19.21
CA ALA A 198 -14.05 1.67 -20.33
C ALA A 198 -13.05 2.17 -21.41
N PRO A 199 -13.39 2.08 -22.71
CA PRO A 199 -12.49 2.50 -23.80
C PRO A 199 -12.32 4.02 -23.89
N ASP A 200 -13.30 4.78 -23.42
CA ASP A 200 -13.39 6.24 -23.39
C ASP A 200 -13.08 6.82 -21.98
N ARG A 201 -12.40 6.04 -21.13
CA ARG A 201 -12.00 6.50 -19.79
C ARG A 201 -11.01 7.67 -19.86
N GLN A 202 -11.02 8.48 -18.81
CA GLN A 202 -9.89 9.33 -18.44
C GLN A 202 -8.88 8.52 -17.63
N THR A 203 -7.59 8.67 -17.93
CA THR A 203 -6.49 8.00 -17.22
C THR A 203 -5.51 9.01 -16.61
N VAL A 204 -5.14 8.77 -15.36
CA VAL A 204 -4.11 9.52 -14.63
C VAL A 204 -3.00 8.56 -14.21
N LEU A 205 -1.75 8.89 -14.54
CA LEU A 205 -0.57 8.13 -14.12
C LEU A 205 0.36 9.06 -13.34
N PHE A 206 0.64 8.70 -12.09
CA PHE A 206 1.64 9.33 -11.26
C PHE A 206 2.84 8.41 -11.02
N SER A 207 4.04 8.96 -11.17
CA SER A 207 5.31 8.27 -10.94
C SER A 207 6.28 9.19 -10.19
N ALA A 208 7.21 8.66 -9.40
CA ALA A 208 8.30 9.46 -8.83
C ALA A 208 9.50 9.56 -9.80
N THR A 209 9.67 8.55 -10.65
CA THR A 209 10.76 8.38 -11.60
C THR A 209 10.25 8.11 -13.03
N MET A 210 11.15 8.13 -14.01
CA MET A 210 10.83 7.97 -15.45
C MET A 210 11.77 6.99 -16.16
N PRO A 211 11.82 5.70 -15.75
CA PRO A 211 12.47 4.68 -16.55
C PRO A 211 11.72 4.47 -17.88
N ALA A 212 12.40 3.90 -18.88
CA ALA A 212 11.86 3.75 -20.23
C ALA A 212 10.55 2.94 -20.25
N GLU A 213 10.45 1.92 -19.41
CA GLU A 213 9.28 1.07 -19.24
C GLU A 213 8.05 1.82 -18.72
N ILE A 214 8.24 2.87 -17.91
CA ILE A 214 7.16 3.75 -17.44
C ILE A 214 6.75 4.75 -18.53
N ALA A 215 7.70 5.25 -19.32
CA ALA A 215 7.37 6.04 -20.51
C ALA A 215 6.55 5.20 -21.53
N GLU A 216 6.93 3.94 -21.78
CA GLU A 216 6.17 3.01 -22.63
C GLU A 216 4.82 2.61 -22.02
N LEU A 217 4.73 2.42 -20.70
CA LEU A 217 3.45 2.21 -20.01
C LEU A 217 2.52 3.41 -20.22
N ALA A 218 3.03 4.63 -20.03
CA ALA A 218 2.27 5.85 -20.21
C ALA A 218 1.77 6.01 -21.66
N LYS A 219 2.63 5.82 -22.67
CA LYS A 219 2.25 5.81 -24.10
C LYS A 219 1.12 4.81 -24.40
N GLY A 220 1.16 3.63 -23.78
CA GLY A 220 0.16 2.58 -23.99
C GLY A 220 -1.15 2.73 -23.21
N LEU A 221 -1.22 3.66 -22.24
CA LEU A 221 -2.38 3.82 -21.35
C LEU A 221 -3.05 5.20 -21.44
N LEU A 222 -2.31 6.25 -21.80
CA LEU A 222 -2.74 7.64 -21.81
C LEU A 222 -3.00 8.16 -23.24
N LYS A 223 -3.98 9.05 -23.38
CA LYS A 223 -4.33 9.71 -24.65
C LYS A 223 -4.08 11.22 -24.59
N ASN A 224 -3.06 11.69 -25.31
CA ASN A 224 -2.63 13.10 -25.35
C ASN A 224 -2.58 13.77 -23.96
N PRO A 225 -1.85 13.16 -22.98
CA PRO A 225 -1.89 13.60 -21.59
C PRO A 225 -1.23 14.97 -21.41
N ILE A 226 -1.73 15.73 -20.43
CA ILE A 226 -0.97 16.85 -19.87
C ILE A 226 0.14 16.27 -18.99
N ARG A 227 1.40 16.55 -19.36
CA ARG A 227 2.56 16.21 -18.53
C ARG A 227 2.73 17.29 -17.46
N VAL A 228 2.65 16.89 -16.20
CA VAL A 228 2.84 17.75 -15.04
C VAL A 228 4.09 17.29 -14.32
N GLU A 229 5.16 18.08 -14.41
CA GLU A 229 6.45 17.76 -13.82
C GLU A 229 6.74 18.76 -12.70
N VAL A 230 6.55 18.31 -11.45
CA VAL A 230 6.89 19.11 -10.28
C VAL A 230 8.28 18.70 -9.85
N ALA A 231 9.23 19.63 -9.96
CA ALA A 231 10.58 19.43 -9.45
C ALA A 231 10.52 18.88 -8.01
N PRO A 232 11.39 17.92 -7.64
CA PRO A 232 11.63 17.60 -6.23
C PRO A 232 11.81 18.92 -5.48
N HIS A 233 11.12 19.11 -4.35
CA HIS A 233 11.07 20.42 -3.68
C HIS A 233 12.48 20.96 -3.48
N GLY A 234 12.82 21.99 -4.25
CA GLY A 234 14.16 22.56 -4.27
C GLY A 234 14.45 23.21 -2.93
N THR A 235 15.44 22.66 -2.21
CA THR A 235 16.26 23.38 -1.21
C THR A 235 15.50 24.18 -0.15
N ALA A 236 14.31 23.71 0.23
CA ALA A 236 13.78 23.78 1.59
C ALA A 236 13.31 22.38 2.05
N ALA A 237 13.80 21.33 1.39
CA ALA A 237 13.87 20.02 2.00
C ALA A 237 14.82 20.14 3.20
N ALA A 238 14.32 19.81 4.38
CA ALA A 238 15.14 19.65 5.57
C ALA A 238 16.30 18.71 5.22
N GLU A 239 17.53 19.17 5.45
CA GLU A 239 18.72 18.48 4.95
C GLU A 239 18.84 17.15 5.68
N ILE A 240 18.61 16.03 4.96
CA ILE A 240 18.76 14.71 5.59
C ILE A 240 20.26 14.50 5.81
N VAL A 241 20.70 14.72 7.04
CA VAL A 241 22.07 14.52 7.48
C VAL A 241 22.38 13.04 7.35
N GLN A 242 23.19 12.71 6.36
CA GLN A 242 23.53 11.34 6.04
C GLN A 242 24.93 11.01 6.55
N GLY A 243 25.10 9.78 7.04
CA GLY A 243 26.38 9.30 7.54
C GLY A 243 26.55 7.80 7.36
N VAL A 244 27.80 7.37 7.20
CA VAL A 244 28.19 5.96 7.24
C VAL A 244 28.94 5.67 8.53
N VAL A 245 28.65 4.51 9.13
CA VAL A 245 29.39 3.94 10.25
C VAL A 245 29.95 2.60 9.78
N PHE A 246 31.27 2.48 9.77
CA PHE A 246 31.91 1.22 9.39
C PHE A 246 31.92 0.25 10.58
N ALA A 247 31.26 -0.89 10.41
CA ALA A 247 31.12 -1.91 11.45
C ALA A 247 30.91 -3.28 10.81
N ARG A 248 31.70 -4.27 11.24
CA ARG A 248 31.52 -5.67 10.82
C ARG A 248 30.16 -6.18 11.28
N THR A 249 29.63 -7.17 10.57
CA THR A 249 28.30 -7.78 10.80
C THR A 249 28.08 -8.19 12.27
N LYS A 250 29.12 -8.65 12.98
CA LYS A 250 29.04 -9.00 14.42
C LYS A 250 28.98 -7.77 15.33
N GLN A 251 29.60 -6.67 14.94
CA GLN A 251 29.64 -5.40 15.68
C GLN A 251 28.33 -4.60 15.52
N LYS A 252 27.64 -4.73 14.36
CA LYS A 252 26.45 -3.93 14.03
C LYS A 252 25.34 -3.92 15.10
N ARG A 253 25.08 -5.03 15.82
CA ARG A 253 24.12 -5.05 16.95
C ARG A 253 24.55 -4.08 18.04
N GLN A 254 25.78 -4.21 18.54
CA GLN A 254 26.27 -3.39 19.64
C GLN A 254 26.33 -1.91 19.24
N VAL A 255 26.81 -1.61 18.03
CA VAL A 255 26.82 -0.25 17.47
C VAL A 255 25.41 0.34 17.42
N LEU A 256 24.43 -0.41 16.90
CA LEU A 256 23.03 0.01 16.86
C LEU A 256 22.46 0.26 18.26
N SER A 257 22.65 -0.68 19.19
CA SER A 257 22.14 -0.56 20.56
C SER A 257 22.77 0.64 21.30
N THR A 258 24.06 0.92 21.07
CA THR A 258 24.73 2.12 21.59
C THR A 258 24.13 3.41 21.01
N MET A 259 23.89 3.47 19.70
CA MET A 259 23.25 4.63 19.05
C MET A 259 21.84 4.89 19.59
N LEU A 260 21.06 3.84 19.86
CA LEU A 260 19.68 3.95 20.33
C LEU A 260 19.55 4.43 21.80
N VAL A 261 20.65 4.49 22.56
CA VAL A 261 20.65 5.14 23.88
C VAL A 261 20.39 6.64 23.78
N ASP A 262 20.80 7.29 22.68
CA ASP A 262 20.60 8.72 22.46
C ASP A 262 19.10 9.09 22.48
N GLU A 263 18.71 10.04 23.32
CA GLU A 263 17.33 10.51 23.46
C GLU A 263 16.87 11.35 22.25
N ALA A 264 17.79 11.86 21.41
CA ALA A 264 17.45 12.51 20.15
C ALA A 264 16.82 11.54 19.14
N MET A 265 17.09 10.23 19.25
CA MET A 265 16.51 9.18 18.43
C MET A 265 15.05 8.84 18.83
N LYS A 266 14.17 9.84 18.89
CA LYS A 266 12.79 9.77 19.42
C LYS A 266 11.85 8.84 18.64
N SER A 267 12.05 8.72 17.33
CA SER A 267 11.32 7.81 16.45
C SER A 267 12.27 7.30 15.37
N VAL A 268 12.49 5.99 15.34
CA VAL A 268 13.53 5.35 14.51
C VAL A 268 12.95 4.25 13.63
N ILE A 269 13.23 4.30 12.34
CA ILE A 269 12.99 3.18 11.43
C ILE A 269 14.31 2.50 11.05
N ILE A 270 14.39 1.18 11.22
CA ILE A 270 15.60 0.39 11.01
C ILE A 270 15.37 -0.56 9.83
N PHE A 271 16.17 -0.43 8.77
CA PHE A 271 16.06 -1.25 7.58
C PHE A 271 17.01 -2.45 7.62
N SER A 272 16.43 -3.67 7.59
CA SER A 272 17.15 -4.92 7.34
C SER A 272 16.78 -5.49 5.97
N ARG A 273 17.77 -6.10 5.31
CA ARG A 273 17.65 -6.70 3.97
C ARG A 273 16.68 -7.89 3.92
N THR A 274 16.52 -8.63 5.01
CA THR A 274 15.71 -9.87 5.01
C THR A 274 14.71 -9.92 6.16
N LYS A 275 13.59 -10.62 5.95
CA LYS A 275 12.55 -10.81 6.99
C LYS A 275 13.11 -11.45 8.27
N HIS A 276 13.97 -12.46 8.13
CA HIS A 276 14.62 -13.13 9.25
C HIS A 276 15.70 -12.26 9.91
N GLY A 277 16.33 -11.35 9.16
CA GLY A 277 17.19 -10.30 9.70
C GLY A 277 16.41 -9.30 10.54
N ALA A 278 15.26 -8.82 10.03
CA ALA A 278 14.38 -7.91 10.75
C ALA A 278 13.85 -8.52 12.06
N ASP A 279 13.37 -9.78 12.04
CA ASP A 279 12.98 -10.51 13.25
C ASP A 279 14.15 -10.68 14.24
N ARG A 280 15.37 -10.94 13.75
CA ARG A 280 16.56 -11.08 14.60
C ARG A 280 16.95 -9.77 15.27
N VAL A 281 17.08 -8.69 14.49
CA VAL A 281 17.42 -7.35 15.00
C VAL A 281 16.38 -6.90 16.03
N THR A 282 15.10 -7.18 15.80
CA THR A 282 14.05 -6.85 16.78
C THR A 282 14.23 -7.59 18.09
N LYS A 283 14.47 -8.90 18.07
CA LYS A 283 14.74 -9.70 19.28
C LYS A 283 16.03 -9.30 20.00
N ASP A 284 17.07 -8.95 19.25
CA ASP A 284 18.33 -8.43 19.79
C ASP A 284 18.10 -7.09 20.51
N LEU A 285 17.28 -6.20 19.95
CA LEU A 285 16.89 -4.92 20.57
C LEU A 285 15.98 -5.09 21.80
N GLU A 286 14.99 -5.99 21.73
CA GLU A 286 14.14 -6.35 22.87
C GLU A 286 14.98 -6.89 24.05
N ARG A 287 15.98 -7.73 23.77
CA ARG A 287 16.95 -8.21 24.75
C ARG A 287 17.82 -7.09 25.33
N ASP A 288 18.21 -6.14 24.50
CA ASP A 288 18.99 -4.96 24.90
C ASP A 288 18.12 -3.89 25.61
N GLY A 289 16.83 -4.18 25.88
CA GLY A 289 15.92 -3.36 26.69
C GLY A 289 15.03 -2.39 25.90
N PHE A 290 15.12 -2.39 24.56
CA PHE A 290 14.40 -1.46 23.71
C PHE A 290 12.99 -1.95 23.33
N LYS A 291 12.01 -1.05 23.35
CA LYS A 291 10.68 -1.28 22.74
C LYS A 291 10.77 -1.15 21.23
N ALA A 292 10.81 -2.27 20.54
CA ALA A 292 10.81 -2.36 19.08
C ALA A 292 9.59 -3.12 18.54
N ALA A 293 9.19 -2.84 17.30
CA ALA A 293 8.21 -3.61 16.53
C ALA A 293 8.79 -3.95 15.15
N VAL A 294 8.20 -4.95 14.48
CA VAL A 294 8.73 -5.47 13.21
C VAL A 294 7.67 -5.57 12.11
N ILE A 295 8.01 -5.08 10.91
CA ILE A 295 7.16 -5.15 9.72
C ILE A 295 7.89 -5.75 8.51
N HIS A 296 7.40 -6.91 8.06
CA HIS A 296 7.90 -7.62 6.88
C HIS A 296 6.78 -8.44 6.22
N GLY A 297 6.96 -8.88 4.97
CA GLY A 297 5.92 -9.59 4.20
C GLY A 297 5.32 -10.84 4.86
N ASN A 298 6.07 -11.54 5.71
CA ASN A 298 5.59 -12.70 6.48
C ASN A 298 4.67 -12.36 7.69
N LYS A 299 4.49 -11.08 8.11
CA LYS A 299 3.58 -10.74 9.21
C LYS A 299 2.13 -10.68 8.68
N SER A 300 1.15 -11.08 9.51
CA SER A 300 -0.28 -10.92 9.20
C SER A 300 -0.63 -9.43 9.09
N GLN A 301 -1.66 -9.08 8.30
CA GLN A 301 -2.00 -7.65 8.11
C GLN A 301 -2.36 -6.95 9.42
N ASN A 302 -3.08 -7.64 10.33
CA ASN A 302 -3.43 -7.07 11.62
C ASN A 302 -2.18 -6.79 12.46
N ALA A 303 -1.16 -7.66 12.42
CA ALA A 303 0.11 -7.42 13.09
C ALA A 303 0.89 -6.26 12.44
N ARG A 304 0.91 -6.16 11.10
CA ARG A 304 1.52 -5.02 10.38
C ARG A 304 0.82 -3.70 10.73
N GLN A 305 -0.51 -3.67 10.72
CA GLN A 305 -1.29 -2.49 11.07
C GLN A 305 -1.09 -2.08 12.53
N LYS A 306 -1.08 -3.06 13.47
CA LYS A 306 -0.81 -2.79 14.88
C LYS A 306 0.57 -2.18 15.06
N ALA A 307 1.62 -2.79 14.49
CA ALA A 307 2.98 -2.26 14.55
C ALA A 307 3.11 -0.83 13.99
N LEU A 308 2.39 -0.52 12.90
CA LEU A 308 2.36 0.84 12.33
C LEU A 308 1.61 1.84 13.21
N ASN A 309 0.51 1.42 13.85
CA ASN A 309 -0.24 2.28 14.77
C ASN A 309 0.56 2.51 16.06
N ASP A 310 1.07 1.45 16.69
CA ASP A 310 1.93 1.52 17.88
C ASP A 310 3.14 2.45 17.67
N PHE A 311 3.75 2.41 16.49
CA PHE A 311 4.87 3.28 16.11
C PHE A 311 4.44 4.72 15.82
N ARG A 312 3.31 4.93 15.11
CA ARG A 312 2.75 6.27 14.83
C ARG A 312 2.32 7.00 16.11
N GLU A 313 1.78 6.26 17.08
CA GLU A 313 1.31 6.77 18.37
C GLU A 313 2.45 6.94 19.40
N GLY A 314 3.68 6.55 19.06
CA GLY A 314 4.85 6.62 19.96
C GLY A 314 4.87 5.55 21.06
N SER A 315 3.89 4.65 21.10
CA SER A 315 3.87 3.48 22.02
C SER A 315 5.07 2.55 21.80
N VAL A 316 5.60 2.52 20.58
CA VAL A 316 6.84 1.85 20.20
C VAL A 316 7.78 2.87 19.56
N ARG A 317 9.01 2.96 20.08
CA ARG A 317 10.04 3.92 19.64
C ARG A 317 10.73 3.52 18.34
N ILE A 318 10.84 2.21 18.09
CA ILE A 318 11.67 1.64 17.01
C ILE A 318 10.83 0.71 16.12
N LEU A 319 10.87 0.92 14.80
CA LEU A 319 10.25 0.03 13.82
C LEU A 319 11.31 -0.61 12.92
N VAL A 320 11.53 -1.92 13.06
CA VAL A 320 12.42 -2.69 12.20
C VAL A 320 11.65 -3.19 10.97
N ALA A 321 12.18 -2.95 9.77
CA ALA A 321 11.47 -3.20 8.54
C ALA A 321 12.35 -3.76 7.41
N THR A 322 11.71 -4.46 6.48
CA THR A 322 12.27 -4.78 5.16
C THR A 322 11.73 -3.82 4.10
N ASP A 323 12.51 -3.50 3.06
CA ASP A 323 12.12 -2.58 1.98
C ASP A 323 10.69 -2.77 1.47
N ILE A 324 10.34 -3.99 1.06
CA ILE A 324 9.02 -4.36 0.53
C ILE A 324 7.87 -3.99 1.48
N ALA A 325 8.10 -4.06 2.79
CA ALA A 325 7.08 -3.84 3.81
C ALA A 325 7.06 -2.42 4.39
N ALA A 326 8.18 -1.68 4.28
CA ALA A 326 8.30 -0.27 4.61
C ALA A 326 7.89 0.67 3.45
N ARG A 327 7.96 0.17 2.21
CA ARG A 327 7.41 0.79 1.01
C ARG A 327 5.92 1.11 1.25
N GLY A 328 5.59 2.41 1.31
CA GLY A 328 4.23 2.90 1.59
C GLY A 328 3.94 3.22 3.07
N ILE A 329 4.91 3.11 3.98
CA ILE A 329 4.78 3.71 5.31
C ILE A 329 4.77 5.23 5.15
N ASP A 330 3.67 5.83 5.57
CA ASP A 330 3.55 7.26 5.85
C ASP A 330 3.28 7.42 7.36
N VAL A 331 4.35 7.76 8.06
CA VAL A 331 4.36 8.08 9.49
C VAL A 331 5.11 9.40 9.59
N PRO A 332 4.46 10.49 10.00
CA PRO A 332 5.12 11.78 10.21
C PRO A 332 6.05 11.70 11.43
N GLY A 333 7.08 12.54 11.47
CA GLY A 333 7.93 12.69 12.66
C GLY A 333 8.97 11.58 12.89
N ILE A 334 9.27 10.74 11.89
CA ILE A 334 10.43 9.83 11.97
C ILE A 334 11.70 10.68 12.05
N SER A 335 12.32 10.72 13.23
CA SER A 335 13.56 11.49 13.48
C SER A 335 14.78 10.87 12.79
N HIS A 336 14.85 9.54 12.75
CA HIS A 336 16.03 8.81 12.32
C HIS A 336 15.71 7.61 11.44
N VAL A 337 16.52 7.41 10.40
CA VAL A 337 16.56 6.20 9.58
C VAL A 337 17.90 5.51 9.82
N VAL A 338 17.88 4.22 10.15
CA VAL A 338 19.10 3.41 10.23
C VAL A 338 19.08 2.31 9.18
N ASN A 339 19.99 2.37 8.22
CA ASN A 339 20.26 1.24 7.33
C ASN A 339 21.15 0.24 8.06
N PHE A 340 20.56 -0.80 8.66
CA PHE A 340 21.31 -1.87 9.33
C PHE A 340 22.04 -2.76 8.31
N ASP A 341 21.38 -3.05 7.19
CA ASP A 341 21.97 -3.65 5.99
C ASP A 341 21.88 -2.66 4.83
N LEU A 342 22.88 -2.59 3.94
CA LEU A 342 22.73 -1.81 2.70
C LEU A 342 21.73 -2.51 1.76
N PRO A 343 20.88 -1.74 1.05
CA PRO A 343 19.93 -2.32 0.11
C PRO A 343 20.64 -3.08 -1.01
N ASP A 344 19.96 -4.04 -1.61
CA ASP A 344 20.48 -4.76 -2.78
C ASP A 344 20.37 -3.89 -4.05
N GLU A 345 19.35 -3.02 -4.13
CA GLU A 345 19.15 -1.98 -5.16
C GLU A 345 19.58 -0.61 -4.61
N ALA A 346 20.40 0.16 -5.35
CA ALA A 346 20.90 1.44 -4.85
C ALA A 346 19.81 2.52 -4.78
N GLU A 347 18.83 2.47 -5.68
CA GLU A 347 17.65 3.34 -5.76
C GLU A 347 16.78 3.21 -4.50
N SER A 348 16.69 2.00 -3.94
CA SER A 348 15.97 1.76 -2.69
C SER A 348 16.54 2.56 -1.52
N TYR A 349 17.82 2.93 -1.52
CA TYR A 349 18.41 3.79 -0.47
C TYR A 349 17.67 5.13 -0.33
N VAL A 350 17.39 5.80 -1.45
CA VAL A 350 16.68 7.10 -1.47
C VAL A 350 15.27 6.94 -0.87
N HIS A 351 14.59 5.83 -1.19
CA HIS A 351 13.27 5.50 -0.65
C HIS A 351 13.26 5.18 0.85
N ARG A 352 14.40 4.72 1.40
CA ARG A 352 14.60 4.49 2.85
C ARG A 352 14.87 5.78 3.60
N ILE A 353 15.83 6.59 3.14
CA ILE A 353 16.18 7.84 3.85
C ILE A 353 15.03 8.85 3.79
N GLY A 354 14.28 8.90 2.68
CA GLY A 354 13.05 9.70 2.54
C GLY A 354 11.87 9.25 3.42
N ARG A 355 12.08 8.40 4.44
CA ARG A 355 11.14 8.20 5.55
C ARG A 355 11.31 9.27 6.64
N THR A 356 12.51 9.83 6.81
CA THR A 356 12.75 11.05 7.61
C THR A 356 12.77 12.30 6.71
N GLY A 357 13.04 13.49 7.25
CA GLY A 357 13.15 14.74 6.48
C GLY A 357 11.82 15.29 5.93
N ARG A 358 10.67 14.89 6.48
CA ARG A 358 9.34 15.22 5.94
C ARG A 358 8.76 16.48 6.58
N ASN A 359 8.00 17.24 5.77
CA ASN A 359 7.26 18.44 6.18
C ASN A 359 8.12 19.53 6.83
N GLY A 360 9.38 19.70 6.39
CA GLY A 360 10.28 20.73 6.90
C GLY A 360 10.95 20.43 8.24
N MET A 361 10.81 19.20 8.77
CA MET A 361 11.56 18.73 9.94
C MET A 361 12.85 18.05 9.51
N ASP A 362 13.96 18.40 10.15
CA ASP A 362 15.26 17.75 9.96
C ASP A 362 15.22 16.26 10.26
N GLY A 363 16.12 15.52 9.60
CA GLY A 363 16.16 14.07 9.65
C GLY A 363 17.58 13.55 9.53
N ILE A 364 17.88 12.46 10.25
CA ILE A 364 19.22 11.86 10.23
C ILE A 364 19.15 10.43 9.67
N ALA A 365 20.03 10.12 8.72
CA ALA A 365 20.09 8.82 8.05
C ALA A 365 21.48 8.19 8.23
N ILE A 366 21.57 7.17 9.09
CA ILE A 366 22.84 6.50 9.42
C ILE A 366 22.89 5.12 8.76
N THR A 367 24.01 4.80 8.14
CA THR A 367 24.20 3.54 7.39
C THR A 367 25.32 2.72 7.99
N LEU A 368 24.98 1.53 8.52
CA LEU A 368 25.97 0.58 9.04
C LEU A 368 26.54 -0.21 7.86
N CYS A 369 27.82 -0.01 7.53
CA CYS A 369 28.48 -0.69 6.41
C CYS A 369 29.47 -1.74 6.92
N ASP A 370 29.26 -3.01 6.56
CA ASP A 370 30.29 -4.04 6.66
C ASP A 370 31.29 -3.88 5.50
N PRO A 371 32.60 -4.16 5.66
CA PRO A 371 33.56 -4.09 4.56
C PRO A 371 33.19 -4.93 3.32
N SER A 372 32.41 -6.01 3.48
CA SER A 372 31.88 -6.81 2.38
C SER A 372 30.77 -6.10 1.58
N GLU A 373 30.14 -5.07 2.13
CA GLU A 373 29.10 -4.26 1.47
C GLU A 373 29.64 -3.02 0.74
N ASN A 374 30.95 -2.79 0.76
CA ASN A 374 31.60 -1.63 0.11
C ASN A 374 31.24 -1.46 -1.38
N SER A 375 30.97 -2.55 -2.10
CA SER A 375 30.49 -2.50 -3.49
C SER A 375 29.09 -1.92 -3.62
N LYS A 376 28.22 -2.11 -2.64
CA LYS A 376 26.88 -1.50 -2.55
C LYS A 376 26.96 -0.04 -2.13
N LEU A 377 27.81 0.27 -1.14
CA LEU A 377 28.03 1.66 -0.70
C LEU A 377 28.42 2.55 -1.89
N ARG A 378 29.38 2.12 -2.71
CA ARG A 378 29.78 2.83 -3.95
C ARG A 378 28.66 2.98 -4.99
N GLN A 379 27.68 2.07 -5.01
CA GLN A 379 26.51 2.20 -5.89
C GLN A 379 25.52 3.24 -5.35
N VAL A 380 25.28 3.23 -4.04
CA VAL A 380 24.48 4.25 -3.33
C VAL A 380 25.08 5.64 -3.52
N GLU A 381 26.38 5.81 -3.26
CA GLU A 381 27.10 7.08 -3.46
C GLU A 381 26.99 7.61 -4.90
N ARG A 382 26.94 6.72 -5.90
CA ARG A 382 26.74 7.10 -7.30
C ARG A 382 25.31 7.59 -7.56
N ILE A 383 24.29 6.97 -6.96
CA ILE A 383 22.89 7.39 -7.10
C ILE A 383 22.65 8.75 -6.42
N ILE A 384 23.16 8.95 -5.20
CA ILE A 384 23.03 10.23 -4.48
C ILE A 384 24.04 11.30 -4.93
N ARG A 385 24.98 10.93 -5.83
CA ARG A 385 26.04 11.77 -6.41
C ARG A 385 27.01 12.40 -5.40
N THR A 386 27.05 11.87 -4.18
CA THR A 386 27.79 12.39 -3.04
C THR A 386 28.35 11.23 -2.23
N LYS A 387 29.55 11.39 -1.66
CA LYS A 387 30.10 10.40 -0.73
C LYS A 387 29.46 10.54 0.64
N LEU A 388 29.23 9.43 1.34
CA LEU A 388 28.71 9.49 2.70
C LEU A 388 29.81 9.90 3.69
N PRO A 389 29.63 10.96 4.50
CA PRO A 389 30.53 11.29 5.59
C PRO A 389 30.69 10.12 6.56
N ILE A 390 31.93 9.80 6.93
CA ILE A 390 32.21 8.75 7.92
C ILE A 390 31.96 9.35 9.31
N VAL A 391 30.92 8.86 9.98
CA VAL A 391 30.53 9.31 11.34
C VAL A 391 31.29 8.53 12.41
N ALA A 392 31.55 7.24 12.17
CA ALA A 392 32.38 6.40 13.03
C ALA A 392 32.99 5.21 12.27
N ASP A 393 34.10 4.68 12.79
CA ASP A 393 34.75 3.47 12.29
C ASP A 393 35.09 2.55 13.48
N HIS A 394 34.51 1.35 13.48
CA HIS A 394 34.70 0.31 14.49
C HIS A 394 35.54 -0.88 13.98
N LEU A 395 36.11 -0.80 12.76
CA LEU A 395 36.84 -1.91 12.15
C LEU A 395 38.14 -2.24 12.91
N GLY A 396 38.75 -1.24 13.55
CA GLY A 396 39.92 -1.42 14.43
C GLY A 396 39.59 -2.02 15.80
N SER A 397 38.33 -1.95 16.26
CA SER A 397 37.90 -2.56 17.53
C SER A 397 37.74 -4.08 17.38
N PRO A 398 37.97 -4.89 18.43
CA PRO A 398 37.70 -6.33 18.37
C PRO A 398 36.22 -6.63 18.08
N ASP A 399 35.94 -7.84 17.57
CA ASP A 399 34.57 -8.35 17.51
C ASP A 399 34.05 -8.59 18.95
N PRO A 400 32.79 -8.24 19.27
CA PRO A 400 32.22 -8.51 20.58
C PRO A 400 32.22 -10.02 20.88
N GLN A 401 32.75 -10.39 22.05
CA GLN A 401 32.68 -11.76 22.53
C GLN A 401 31.26 -12.10 22.96
N ARG A 402 30.72 -13.21 22.45
CA ARG A 402 29.37 -13.64 22.76
C ARG A 402 29.32 -14.21 24.17
N ASN A 403 28.56 -13.57 25.06
CA ASN A 403 28.42 -13.99 26.45
C ASN A 403 27.93 -15.46 26.53
N PRO A 404 28.63 -16.37 27.24
CA PRO A 404 28.29 -17.79 27.28
C PRO A 404 26.85 -18.11 27.69
N ALA A 405 26.23 -17.26 28.51
CA ALA A 405 24.82 -17.38 28.91
C ALA A 405 23.83 -17.38 27.71
N GLU A 406 24.17 -16.73 26.59
CA GLU A 406 23.33 -16.72 25.38
C GLU A 406 23.32 -18.05 24.60
N LYS A 407 24.02 -19.10 25.04
CA LYS A 407 23.99 -20.41 24.35
C LYS A 407 22.67 -21.16 24.55
N ASN A 408 22.00 -21.01 25.71
CA ASN A 408 20.94 -21.93 26.13
C ASN A 408 19.57 -21.71 25.46
N GLU A 409 19.36 -20.59 24.74
CA GLU A 409 18.08 -20.32 24.04
C GLU A 409 18.05 -20.82 22.58
N ARG A 410 19.09 -21.52 22.10
CA ARG A 410 19.12 -22.12 20.75
C ARG A 410 18.82 -23.61 20.75
N SER A 411 17.75 -24.01 21.44
CA SER A 411 17.07 -25.29 21.22
C SER A 411 15.84 -25.06 20.34
N PHE A 412 15.68 -25.91 19.31
CA PHE A 412 14.62 -25.89 18.29
C PHE A 412 14.67 -24.76 17.24
N GLU A 413 15.50 -24.95 16.22
CA GLU A 413 15.00 -25.33 14.88
C GLU A 413 16.17 -25.83 14.00
N PRO A 414 16.20 -27.09 13.54
CA PRO A 414 17.23 -27.56 12.64
C PRO A 414 16.95 -27.10 11.20
N ALA A 415 17.84 -26.27 10.66
CA ALA A 415 17.84 -25.96 9.23
C ALA A 415 18.35 -27.18 8.44
N ASN A 416 17.46 -27.86 7.71
CA ASN A 416 17.91 -28.76 6.64
C ASN A 416 16.88 -28.85 5.51
N ASP A 417 17.16 -28.12 4.45
CA ASP A 417 16.43 -28.19 3.17
C ASP A 417 17.45 -28.59 2.10
N ARG A 418 17.61 -29.91 1.90
CA ARG A 418 18.34 -30.49 0.75
C ARG A 418 17.68 -31.77 0.27
N ASN A 419 17.26 -31.72 -0.98
CA ASN A 419 16.62 -32.80 -1.73
C ASN A 419 17.71 -33.79 -2.25
N GLY A 420 17.53 -35.11 -2.10
CA GLY A 420 18.49 -36.10 -2.60
C GLY A 420 18.23 -37.54 -2.15
N ARG A 421 18.02 -38.46 -3.10
CA ARG A 421 17.77 -39.90 -2.87
C ARG A 421 19.06 -40.67 -2.54
N ARG A 422 19.05 -41.59 -1.56
CA ARG A 422 19.17 -43.06 -1.76
C ARG A 422 19.31 -43.89 -0.46
N ASP A 423 18.73 -45.09 -0.52
CA ASP A 423 19.16 -46.37 0.07
C ASP A 423 19.59 -46.47 1.56
N GLY A 424 18.65 -46.93 2.39
CA GLY A 424 18.71 -48.28 2.98
C GLY A 424 19.67 -48.56 4.14
N ARG A 425 19.11 -48.67 5.36
CA ARG A 425 19.39 -49.78 6.32
C ARG A 425 18.40 -49.79 7.51
N ARG A 426 17.85 -50.97 7.82
CA ARG A 426 17.36 -51.30 9.18
C ARG A 426 18.59 -51.46 10.10
N PRO A 427 18.49 -51.13 11.40
CA PRO A 427 18.07 -52.11 12.42
C PRO A 427 16.69 -51.73 13.01
N GLY A 428 15.93 -52.61 13.65
CA GLY A 428 16.34 -53.69 14.55
C GLY A 428 15.95 -53.25 15.96
N GLY A 429 14.75 -53.62 16.41
CA GLY A 429 14.08 -52.94 17.52
C GLY A 429 14.38 -53.51 18.91
N GLN A 430 13.80 -52.87 19.93
CA GLN A 430 13.62 -53.47 21.25
C GLN A 430 12.35 -52.97 21.94
N ASN A 431 12.03 -53.59 23.08
CA ASN A 431 10.68 -53.86 23.54
C ASN A 431 10.31 -53.08 24.82
N ASN A 432 9.04 -53.19 25.24
CA ASN A 432 8.41 -52.66 26.46
C ASN A 432 8.18 -51.13 26.48
N GLY A 433 7.01 -50.62 26.90
CA GLY A 433 5.76 -51.30 27.24
C GLY A 433 5.04 -50.67 28.43
N PHE A 434 3.87 -50.07 28.20
CA PHE A 434 2.84 -49.85 29.23
C PHE A 434 1.47 -49.83 28.54
N GLY A 435 0.54 -50.66 29.00
CA GLY A 435 -0.78 -50.78 28.40
C GLY A 435 -1.91 -50.52 29.39
N LYS A 436 -3.04 -50.03 28.88
CA LYS A 436 -4.37 -50.32 29.43
C LYS A 436 -5.46 -50.06 28.37
N LYS A 437 -6.19 -51.13 28.04
CA LYS A 437 -7.66 -51.28 27.88
C LYS A 437 -8.45 -50.04 27.38
N ARG A 438 -9.42 -50.15 26.47
CA ARG A 438 -10.24 -51.31 26.04
C ARG A 438 -11.07 -50.91 24.80
N PHE A 439 -11.30 -51.81 23.85
CA PHE A 439 -12.60 -52.19 23.26
C PHE A 439 -12.39 -53.07 22.01
N GLY A 440 -12.87 -54.31 22.04
CA GLY A 440 -13.07 -55.17 20.85
C GLY A 440 -14.43 -54.88 20.21
N GLU A 441 -14.62 -55.12 18.91
CA GLU A 441 -15.04 -56.42 18.31
C GLU A 441 -16.51 -56.77 18.60
N ALA A 442 -17.35 -57.26 17.69
CA ALA A 442 -17.19 -57.63 16.26
C ALA A 442 -18.51 -57.26 15.50
N PHE A 443 -18.90 -57.72 14.31
CA PHE A 443 -18.43 -58.75 13.36
C PHE A 443 -18.85 -58.36 11.91
N ALA A 444 -18.78 -59.28 10.94
CA ALA A 444 -19.29 -59.13 9.58
C ALA A 444 -20.07 -60.39 9.13
N GLY A 445 -20.98 -60.29 8.15
CA GLY A 445 -21.40 -61.46 7.34
C GLY A 445 -22.89 -61.62 6.97
N GLU A 446 -23.20 -61.31 5.71
CA GLU A 446 -24.12 -62.01 4.77
C GLU A 446 -25.67 -62.15 4.95
N ARG A 447 -26.37 -61.69 3.87
CA ARG A 447 -27.48 -62.32 3.10
C ARG A 447 -28.99 -62.26 3.51
N LYS A 448 -29.67 -61.34 2.80
CA LYS A 448 -30.85 -61.55 1.90
C LYS A 448 -32.29 -61.71 2.50
N PRO A 449 -33.38 -61.51 1.70
CA PRO A 449 -34.52 -60.70 2.13
C PRO A 449 -35.94 -61.29 1.92
N GLU A 450 -36.94 -60.65 2.52
CA GLU A 450 -38.38 -60.49 2.14
C GLU A 450 -39.05 -59.70 3.30
N GLY A 451 -40.21 -59.03 3.23
CA GLY A 451 -41.19 -58.76 2.18
C GLY A 451 -42.37 -57.93 2.76
N ALA A 452 -43.40 -57.65 1.96
CA ALA A 452 -44.70 -57.04 2.31
C ALA A 452 -44.80 -55.50 2.58
N LYS A 453 -45.97 -54.96 2.20
CA LYS A 453 -46.44 -53.54 2.20
C LYS A 453 -47.66 -53.45 3.19
N PRO A 454 -48.66 -52.53 3.11
CA PRO A 454 -48.79 -51.22 2.41
C PRO A 454 -49.46 -50.08 3.23
N PHE A 455 -49.39 -48.83 2.76
CA PHE A 455 -50.61 -47.99 2.60
C PHE A 455 -50.51 -46.89 1.53
N LYS A 456 -51.44 -45.89 1.54
CA LYS A 456 -52.21 -45.54 0.33
C LYS A 456 -52.90 -44.15 0.38
N GLY A 457 -52.43 -43.15 -0.38
CA GLY A 457 -53.13 -41.86 -0.60
C GLY A 457 -52.28 -40.89 -1.46
N ASN A 458 -52.57 -40.69 -2.76
CA ASN A 458 -53.48 -39.70 -3.37
C ASN A 458 -53.15 -38.22 -3.04
N ASN A 459 -53.16 -37.25 -3.97
CA ASN A 459 -53.77 -37.23 -5.31
C ASN A 459 -53.20 -36.14 -6.28
N LYS A 460 -53.10 -36.50 -7.57
CA LYS A 460 -53.47 -35.74 -8.80
C LYS A 460 -53.05 -34.27 -9.09
N ARG A 461 -52.29 -34.12 -10.21
CA ARG A 461 -52.48 -33.28 -11.45
C ARG A 461 -51.11 -32.73 -11.91
N ARG A 462 -50.47 -33.09 -13.04
CA ARG A 462 -50.83 -33.54 -14.42
C ARG A 462 -51.15 -32.40 -15.41
N PHE A 463 -50.09 -31.87 -16.04
CA PHE A 463 -50.01 -31.34 -17.43
C PHE A 463 -48.52 -31.36 -17.85
N GLY A 464 -48.10 -31.63 -19.09
CA GLY A 464 -48.91 -32.08 -20.23
C GLY A 464 -48.27 -31.92 -21.63
N GLY A 465 -47.03 -32.38 -21.87
CA GLY A 465 -46.41 -32.43 -23.22
C GLY A 465 -45.99 -31.06 -23.81
N LYS A 466 -45.30 -30.95 -24.95
CA LYS A 466 -44.65 -31.95 -25.84
C LYS A 466 -43.43 -31.28 -26.51
N ARG A 467 -42.35 -32.03 -26.75
CA ARG A 467 -41.36 -31.70 -27.80
C ARG A 467 -41.88 -32.19 -29.16
N PRO A 468 -41.40 -31.61 -30.26
CA PRO A 468 -40.79 -32.41 -31.32
C PRO A 468 -39.32 -31.99 -31.57
N ALA A 469 -38.62 -32.77 -32.40
CA ALA A 469 -37.21 -32.57 -32.73
C ALA A 469 -37.00 -32.16 -34.19
N ALA A 470 -35.92 -31.42 -34.41
CA ALA A 470 -35.04 -31.37 -35.59
C ALA A 470 -35.58 -31.64 -37.01
N ARG A 471 -35.31 -30.68 -37.91
CA ARG A 471 -34.41 -30.94 -39.06
C ARG A 471 -33.79 -29.64 -39.60
N ALA A 472 -32.78 -29.81 -40.46
CA ALA A 472 -31.86 -28.76 -40.90
C ALA A 472 -32.28 -28.05 -42.19
N ALA A 473 -31.77 -26.83 -42.35
CA ALA A 473 -31.26 -26.25 -43.59
C ALA A 473 -30.05 -25.38 -43.20
#